data_AF-A0A183L7F0-F1
#
_entry.id   AF-A0A183L7F0-F1
#
_cell.length_a   1.000
_cell.length_b   1.000
_cell.length_c   1.000
_cell.angle_alpha   90.00
_cell.angle_beta   90.00
_cell.angle_gamma   90.00
#
_symmetry.space_group_name_H-M   'P 1'
#
loop_
_entity.id
_entity.type
_entity.pdbx_description
1 polymer ?
#
loop_
_entity_poly.entity_id
_entity_poly.type
_entity_poly.pdbx_seq_one_letter_code
_entity_poly.pdbx_strand_id
1 'polypeptide(L)' 'CQTHPEYNGPTLGPKLAQENKREFTDEQLREGANVISLQYGTNKGASQAGMTMGKQRMILD' A
#
# COMPACT_ATOMS: atom_id res chain seq x y z
N CYS A 1 13.67 -1.91 -15.96
CA CYS A 1 12.78 -1.20 -15.02
C CYS A 1 13.38 0.19 -14.79
N GLN A 2 12.58 1.27 -14.82
CA GLN A 2 13.06 2.67 -14.74
C GLN A 2 13.82 2.98 -13.43
N THR A 3 13.79 2.10 -12.43
CA THR A 3 14.50 2.26 -11.15
C THR A 3 15.91 1.69 -11.16
N HIS A 4 16.38 1.12 -12.28
CA HIS A 4 17.72 0.56 -12.40
C HIS A 4 18.73 1.61 -12.88
N PRO A 5 19.96 1.64 -12.32
CA PRO A 5 21.01 2.58 -12.73
C PRO A 5 21.38 2.47 -14.23
N GLU A 6 21.29 1.28 -14.82
CA GLU A 6 21.57 1.02 -16.24
C GLU A 6 20.44 1.38 -17.22
N TYR A 7 19.32 1.94 -16.77
CA TYR A 7 18.18 2.23 -17.65
C TYR A 7 18.36 3.53 -18.45
N ASN A 8 18.56 3.42 -19.77
CA ASN A 8 18.72 4.55 -20.70
C ASN A 8 17.48 4.82 -21.58
N GLY A 9 16.31 4.32 -21.18
CA GLY A 9 15.04 4.53 -21.92
C GLY A 9 14.30 5.80 -21.49
N PRO A 10 13.26 6.24 -22.23
CA PRO A 10 12.46 7.39 -21.83
C PRO A 10 11.74 7.10 -20.50
N THR A 11 11.65 8.13 -19.65
CA THR A 11 10.82 8.11 -18.45
C THR A 11 9.37 8.30 -18.87
N LEU A 12 8.60 7.22 -18.81
CA LEU A 12 7.17 7.21 -19.13
C LEU A 12 6.38 7.31 -17.82
N GLY A 13 5.63 8.41 -17.65
CA GLY A 13 4.71 8.61 -16.53
C GLY A 13 5.11 9.74 -15.57
N PRO A 14 4.32 9.95 -14.50
CA PRO A 14 4.59 10.95 -13.48
C PRO A 14 5.94 10.73 -12.79
N LYS A 15 6.52 11.82 -12.24
CA LYS A 15 7.75 11.75 -11.45
C LYS A 15 7.61 10.69 -10.34
N LEU A 16 8.61 9.80 -10.23
CA LEU A 16 8.69 8.84 -9.13
C LEU A 16 8.61 9.60 -7.79
N ALA A 17 7.67 9.19 -6.94
CA ALA A 17 7.51 9.81 -5.63
C ALA A 17 8.80 9.64 -4.81
N GLN A 18 9.28 10.73 -4.24
CA GLN A 18 10.40 10.70 -3.31
C GLN A 18 9.91 10.20 -1.95
N GLU A 19 10.75 9.44 -1.23
CA GLU A 19 10.45 9.05 0.14
C GLU A 19 10.18 10.30 1.00
N ASN A 20 9.02 10.35 1.65
CA ASN A 20 8.72 11.39 2.62
C ASN A 20 9.07 10.86 4.00
N LYS A 21 10.34 11.00 4.39
CA LYS A 21 10.80 10.69 5.74
C LYS A 21 10.17 11.69 6.71
N ARG A 22 9.24 11.21 7.54
CA ARG A 22 8.65 11.97 8.64
C ARG A 22 9.21 11.44 9.94
N GLU A 23 9.81 12.32 10.72
CA GLU A 23 10.23 12.00 12.08
C GLU A 23 9.01 12.15 12.99
N PHE A 24 8.75 11.14 13.80
CA PHE A 24 7.71 11.15 14.84
C PHE A 24 8.39 11.17 16.20
N THR A 25 7.78 11.84 17.18
CA THR A 25 8.32 11.81 18.55
C THR A 25 8.08 10.44 19.18
N ASP A 26 8.91 10.07 20.15
CA ASP A 26 8.77 8.79 20.88
C ASP A 26 7.40 8.67 21.57
N GLU A 27 6.82 9.80 21.99
CA GLU A 27 5.48 9.87 22.55
C GLU A 27 4.41 9.54 21.50
N GLN A 28 4.49 10.15 20.30
CA GLN A 28 3.59 9.85 19.18
C GLN A 28 3.66 8.39 18.73
N LEU A 29 4.85 7.80 18.71
CA LEU A 29 5.04 6.39 18.38
C LEU A 29 4.40 5.48 19.43
N ARG A 30 4.47 5.85 20.72
CA ARG A 30 3.86 5.09 21.82
C ARG A 30 2.33 5.20 21.82
N GLU A 31 1.80 6.38 21.51
CA GLU A 31 0.37 6.58 21.31
C GLU A 31 -0.14 5.73 20.13
N GLY A 32 0.60 5.72 19.01
CA GLY A 32 0.28 4.91 17.83
C GLY A 32 0.32 3.40 18.08
N ALA A 33 1.16 2.92 19.00
CA ALA A 33 1.22 1.50 19.36
C ALA A 33 -0.09 0.98 20.00
N ASN A 34 -0.85 1.87 20.65
CA ASN A 34 -2.14 1.53 21.24
C ASN A 34 -3.31 1.71 20.25
N VAL A 35 -3.06 2.29 19.07
CA VAL A 35 -4.06 2.42 18.00
C VAL A 35 -4.12 1.13 17.20
N ILE A 36 -4.99 0.21 17.65
CA ILE A 36 -5.30 -1.01 16.92
C ILE A 36 -6.14 -0.64 15.69
N SER A 37 -5.49 -0.38 14.56
CA SER A 37 -6.20 -0.39 13.28
C SER A 37 -6.70 -1.81 13.00
N LEU A 38 -7.92 -1.94 12.49
CA LEU A 38 -8.62 -3.21 12.20
C LEU A 38 -7.87 -4.22 11.29
N GLN A 39 -6.66 -3.88 10.86
CA GLN A 39 -5.82 -4.67 9.96
C GLN A 39 -4.38 -4.87 10.49
N TYR A 40 -4.12 -4.77 11.80
CA TYR A 40 -2.81 -5.16 12.39
C TYR A 40 -2.63 -6.70 12.51
N GLY A 41 -3.30 -7.47 11.66
CA GLY A 41 -2.98 -8.88 11.45
C GLY A 41 -1.77 -9.02 10.54
N THR A 42 -0.93 -10.02 10.79
CA THR A 42 0.24 -10.32 9.95
C THR A 42 -0.16 -10.52 8.47
N ASN A 43 0.45 -9.75 7.56
CA ASN A 43 0.29 -9.94 6.11
C ASN A 43 0.84 -11.30 5.63
N LYS A 44 1.58 -12.03 6.49
CA LYS A 44 2.23 -13.30 6.15
C LYS A 44 1.25 -14.46 5.95
N GLY A 45 -0.03 -14.27 6.31
CA GLY A 45 -1.14 -15.18 6.02
C GLY A 45 -2.43 -14.49 5.56
N ALA A 46 -2.47 -13.16 5.55
CA ALA A 46 -3.54 -12.39 4.92
C ALA A 46 -3.34 -12.39 3.39
N SER A 47 -3.27 -13.57 2.78
CA SER A 47 -3.53 -13.65 1.35
C SER A 47 -4.97 -13.24 1.15
N GLN A 48 -5.21 -12.30 0.24
CA GLN A 48 -6.51 -11.96 -0.34
C GLN A 48 -7.15 -13.17 -1.09
N ALA A 49 -6.82 -14.41 -0.71
CA ALA A 49 -7.43 -15.61 -1.23
C ALA A 49 -8.87 -15.66 -0.72
N GLY A 50 -9.80 -15.20 -1.57
CA GLY A 50 -11.23 -15.18 -1.28
C GLY A 50 -11.91 -13.81 -1.29
N MET A 51 -11.20 -12.70 -1.52
CA MET A 51 -11.89 -11.43 -1.77
C MET A 51 -12.47 -11.42 -3.19
N THR A 52 -13.76 -11.73 -3.30
CA THR A 52 -14.51 -11.59 -4.55
C THR A 52 -14.88 -10.12 -4.74
N MET A 53 -14.02 -9.34 -5.39
CA MET A 53 -14.36 -7.98 -5.82
C MET A 53 -15.26 -8.06 -7.04
N GLY A 54 -16.54 -7.71 -6.86
CA GLY A 54 -17.53 -7.68 -7.94
C GLY A 54 -18.39 -8.94 -7.99
N LYS A 55 -19.42 -9.03 -7.14
CA LYS A 55 -20.60 -9.81 -7.52
C LYS A 55 -21.27 -9.08 -8.68
N GLN A 56 -21.35 -9.73 -9.84
CA GLN A 56 -22.16 -9.23 -10.96
C GLN A 56 -23.60 -9.07 -10.48
N ARG A 57 -24.12 -7.84 -10.46
CA ARG A 57 -25.55 -7.61 -10.26
C ARG A 57 -26.26 -8.06 -11.53
N MET A 58 -27.02 -9.14 -11.46
CA MET A 58 -27.95 -9.48 -12.55
C MET A 58 -29.07 -8.43 -12.52
N ILE A 59 -28.99 -7.46 -13.41
CA ILE A 59 -30.17 -6.70 -13.83
C ILE A 59 -30.73 -7.49 -15.02
N LEU A 60 -31.85 -8.18 -14.80
CA LEU A 60 -32.64 -8.76 -15.88
C LEU A 60 -33.48 -7.61 -16.45
N ASP A 61 -33.35 -7.34 -17.74
CA ASP A 61 -34.25 -6.44 -18.48
C ASP A 61 -35.61 -7.11 -18.69
#